data_AF-A0A4Y9SXV8-F1
#
_entry.id   AF-A0A4Y9SXV8-F1
#
_cell.length_a   1.000
_cell.length_b   1.000
_cell.length_c   1.000
_cell.angle_alpha   90.00
_cell.angle_beta   90.00
_cell.angle_gamma   90.00
#
_symmetry.space_group_name_H-M   'P 1'
#
loop_
_entity.id
_entity.type
_entity.pdbx_description
1 polymer ?
#
loop_
_entity_poly.entity_id
_entity_poly.type
_entity_poly.pdbx_seq_one_letter_code
_entity_poly.pdbx_strand_id
1 'polypeptide(L)'
;MVGIKKFNEEEVLDRAMHVFWRRGYGATSMPDLAQATGVLRGSLYHAYGDKQRIFLLAFARYQQRYLDKVRACLQPDDPIAALRAYFAYVIESMSKPAPQIDDAPSSDTWGCLTTKIATDETAMDEPVRGALRGMLDGLGQLLEQRLAAPATAARLRLPPRDAARLLVTFTRGNVVMERIYHDPQQLQATADDMVRMLFD
;
A
#
# COMPACT_ATOMS: atom_id res chain seq x y z
N MET A 1 0.27 -20.39 -38.26
CA MET A 1 0.70 -19.52 -37.14
C MET A 1 -0.48 -19.28 -36.25
N VAL A 2 -0.55 -19.94 -35.09
CA VAL A 2 -1.60 -19.66 -34.10
C VAL A 2 -1.25 -18.32 -33.45
N GLY A 3 -2.07 -17.30 -33.69
CA GLY A 3 -1.88 -15.98 -33.08
C GLY A 3 -1.97 -16.10 -31.57
N ILE A 4 -0.88 -15.81 -30.88
CA ILE A 4 -0.87 -15.69 -29.42
C ILE A 4 -1.87 -14.58 -29.07
N LYS A 5 -2.98 -14.94 -28.43
CA LYS A 5 -3.92 -13.95 -27.90
C LYS A 5 -3.17 -13.14 -26.83
N LYS A 6 -2.74 -11.94 -27.20
CA LYS A 6 -2.04 -11.03 -26.30
C LYS A 6 -3.01 -10.63 -25.20
N PHE A 7 -2.71 -10.97 -23.95
CA PHE A 7 -3.50 -10.54 -22.80
C PHE A 7 -3.17 -9.08 -22.46
N ASN A 8 -4.07 -8.41 -21.74
CA ASN A 8 -3.81 -7.07 -21.23
C ASN A 8 -2.89 -7.15 -20.00
N GLU A 9 -1.63 -6.74 -20.14
CA GLU A 9 -0.65 -6.80 -19.06
C GLU A 9 -1.07 -5.99 -17.83
N GLU A 10 -1.74 -4.86 -18.03
CA GLU A 10 -2.18 -4.01 -16.92
C GLU A 10 -3.21 -4.72 -16.05
N GLU A 11 -4.19 -5.33 -16.71
CA GLU A 11 -5.24 -6.09 -16.04
C GLU A 11 -4.68 -7.33 -15.33
N VAL A 12 -3.70 -8.00 -15.95
CA VAL A 12 -3.01 -9.14 -15.35
C VAL A 12 -2.26 -8.73 -14.09
N LEU A 13 -1.49 -7.65 -14.13
CA LEU A 13 -0.73 -7.19 -12.96
C LEU A 13 -1.65 -6.66 -11.86
N ASP A 14 -2.76 -6.00 -12.18
CA ASP A 14 -3.74 -5.52 -11.20
C ASP A 14 -4.44 -6.71 -10.51
N ARG A 15 -4.85 -7.74 -11.28
CA ARG A 15 -5.42 -8.97 -10.70
C ARG A 15 -4.40 -9.77 -9.88
N ALA A 16 -3.16 -9.88 -10.35
CA ALA A 16 -2.08 -10.52 -9.61
C ALA A 16 -1.83 -9.80 -8.28
N MET A 17 -1.82 -8.46 -8.28
CA MET A 17 -1.70 -7.66 -7.07
C MET A 17 -2.79 -8.00 -6.05
N HIS A 18 -4.05 -8.14 -6.49
CA HIS A 18 -5.14 -8.51 -5.61
C HIS A 18 -4.93 -9.88 -4.95
N VAL A 19 -4.41 -10.87 -5.67
CA VAL A 19 -4.08 -12.19 -5.10
C VAL A 19 -2.99 -12.06 -4.03
N PHE A 20 -1.90 -11.36 -4.33
CA PHE A 20 -0.83 -11.12 -3.35
C PHE A 20 -1.34 -10.37 -2.11
N TRP A 21 -2.22 -9.38 -2.31
CA TRP A 21 -2.84 -8.63 -1.23
C TRP A 21 -3.75 -9.51 -0.37
N ARG A 22 -4.50 -10.45 -0.96
CA ARG A 22 -5.40 -11.31 -0.16
C ARG A 22 -4.68 -12.47 0.51
N ARG A 23 -3.77 -13.14 -0.19
CA ARG A 23 -3.14 -14.37 0.31
C ARG A 23 -1.78 -14.15 0.98
N GLY A 24 -1.12 -13.03 0.72
CA GLY A 24 0.30 -12.87 1.01
C GLY A 24 1.16 -13.36 -0.14
N TYR A 25 2.45 -13.01 -0.14
CA TYR A 25 3.37 -13.39 -1.20
C TYR A 25 3.73 -14.87 -1.11
N GLY A 26 3.93 -15.37 0.10
CA GLY A 26 4.25 -16.74 0.44
C GLY A 26 3.26 -17.76 -0.07
N ALA A 27 2.01 -17.59 0.38
CA ALA A 27 0.90 -18.48 0.07
C ALA A 27 0.38 -18.33 -1.37
N THR A 28 0.87 -17.35 -2.14
CA THR A 28 0.52 -17.21 -3.56
C THR A 28 1.40 -18.12 -4.41
N SER A 29 0.78 -18.90 -5.29
CA SER A 29 1.45 -19.76 -6.27
C SER A 29 1.22 -19.29 -7.71
N MET A 30 2.04 -19.77 -8.65
CA MET A 30 1.83 -19.50 -10.09
C MET A 30 0.47 -20.02 -10.62
N PRO A 31 -0.04 -21.20 -10.19
CA PRO A 31 -1.42 -21.60 -10.47
C PRO A 31 -2.48 -20.61 -10.00
N ASP A 32 -2.34 -20.03 -8.80
CA ASP A 32 -3.31 -19.06 -8.29
C ASP A 32 -3.34 -17.79 -9.15
N LEU A 33 -2.15 -17.32 -9.56
CA LEU A 33 -2.02 -16.18 -10.47
C LEU A 33 -2.65 -16.48 -11.83
N ALA A 34 -2.43 -17.67 -12.39
CA ALA A 34 -3.07 -18.09 -13.64
C ALA A 34 -4.60 -18.11 -13.52
N GLN A 35 -5.13 -18.67 -12.44
CA GLN A 35 -6.57 -18.73 -12.18
C GLN A 35 -7.17 -17.33 -12.07
N ALA A 36 -6.60 -16.45 -11.24
CA ALA A 36 -7.15 -15.11 -11.01
C ALA A 36 -7.04 -14.20 -12.24
N THR A 37 -5.96 -14.33 -13.01
CA THR A 37 -5.73 -13.50 -14.20
C THR A 37 -6.48 -14.01 -15.43
N GLY A 38 -6.90 -15.29 -15.44
CA GLY A 38 -7.48 -15.96 -16.61
C GLY A 38 -6.44 -16.25 -17.71
N VAL A 39 -5.15 -16.08 -17.41
CA VAL A 39 -4.05 -16.32 -18.34
C VAL A 39 -3.48 -17.72 -18.11
N LEU A 40 -3.21 -18.45 -19.20
CA LEU A 40 -2.59 -19.77 -19.12
C LEU A 40 -1.26 -19.67 -18.37
N ARG A 41 -1.02 -20.63 -17.45
CA ARG A 41 0.20 -20.69 -16.64
C ARG A 41 1.48 -20.60 -17.48
N GLY A 42 1.54 -21.33 -18.60
CA GLY A 42 2.69 -21.28 -19.51
C GLY A 42 2.92 -19.89 -20.11
N SER A 43 1.87 -19.14 -20.40
CA SER A 43 1.96 -17.76 -20.89
C SER A 43 2.46 -16.80 -19.82
N LEU A 44 2.07 -16.99 -18.54
CA LEU A 44 2.62 -16.19 -17.43
C LEU A 44 4.11 -16.45 -17.22
N TYR A 45 4.54 -17.72 -17.22
CA TYR A 45 5.96 -18.08 -17.16
C TYR A 45 6.75 -17.49 -18.33
N HIS A 46 6.21 -17.59 -19.55
CA HIS A 46 6.87 -17.03 -20.73
C HIS A 46 6.99 -15.50 -20.67
N ALA A 47 5.95 -14.80 -20.19
CA ALA A 47 5.93 -13.34 -20.17
C ALA A 47 6.73 -12.74 -19.02
N TYR A 48 6.70 -13.36 -17.84
CA TYR A 48 7.22 -12.75 -16.61
C TYR A 48 8.32 -13.57 -15.94
N GLY A 49 8.55 -14.80 -16.35
CA GLY A 49 9.54 -15.70 -15.73
C GLY A 49 9.00 -16.35 -14.47
N ASP A 50 8.81 -15.59 -13.39
CA ASP A 50 8.44 -16.17 -12.09
C ASP A 50 7.49 -15.29 -11.26
N LYS A 51 7.08 -15.83 -10.10
CA LYS A 51 6.21 -15.14 -9.14
C LYS A 51 6.83 -13.85 -8.62
N GLN A 52 8.14 -13.82 -8.37
CA GLN A 52 8.83 -12.66 -7.81
C GLN A 52 8.77 -11.50 -8.81
N ARG A 53 9.03 -11.75 -10.08
CA ARG A 53 8.95 -10.75 -11.14
C ARG A 53 7.54 -10.21 -11.33
N ILE A 54 6.52 -11.08 -11.30
CA ILE A 54 5.11 -10.65 -11.34
C ILE A 54 4.79 -9.75 -10.15
N PHE A 55 5.18 -10.16 -8.93
CA PHE A 55 4.99 -9.36 -7.72
C PHE A 55 5.65 -7.99 -7.84
N LEU A 56 6.93 -7.92 -8.21
CA LEU A 56 7.68 -6.67 -8.29
C LEU A 56 7.07 -5.70 -9.31
N LEU A 57 6.64 -6.19 -10.48
CA LEU A 57 5.98 -5.37 -11.50
C LEU A 57 4.62 -4.87 -11.03
N ALA A 58 3.81 -5.75 -10.43
CA ALA A 58 2.51 -5.39 -9.90
C ALA A 58 2.65 -4.39 -8.73
N PHE A 59 3.63 -4.60 -7.85
CA PHE A 59 3.91 -3.76 -6.68
C PHE A 59 4.41 -2.39 -7.07
N ALA A 60 5.31 -2.29 -8.06
CA ALA A 60 5.78 -1.01 -8.57
C ALA A 60 4.60 -0.15 -9.11
N ARG A 61 3.65 -0.77 -9.82
CA ARG A 61 2.44 -0.08 -10.31
C ARG A 61 1.56 0.41 -9.17
N TYR A 62 1.32 -0.45 -8.18
CA TYR A 62 0.57 -0.07 -6.97
C TYR A 62 1.25 1.08 -6.23
N GLN A 63 2.56 0.98 -6.00
CA GLN A 63 3.38 1.99 -5.34
C GLN A 63 3.26 3.33 -6.05
N GLN A 64 3.45 3.37 -7.37
CA GLN A 64 3.34 4.61 -8.14
C GLN A 64 1.97 5.26 -7.97
N ARG A 65 0.88 4.50 -8.20
CA ARG A 65 -0.49 5.01 -8.07
C ARG A 65 -0.78 5.52 -6.66
N TYR A 66 -0.32 4.82 -5.63
CA TYR A 66 -0.54 5.21 -4.25
C TYR A 66 0.24 6.48 -3.88
N LEU A 67 1.53 6.55 -4.24
CA LEU A 67 2.37 7.72 -3.98
C LEU A 67 1.87 8.97 -4.73
N ASP A 68 1.36 8.82 -5.94
CA ASP A 68 0.74 9.93 -6.70
C ASP A 68 -0.51 10.45 -5.99
N LYS A 69 -1.36 9.56 -5.44
CA LYS A 69 -2.52 9.96 -4.64
C LYS A 69 -2.11 10.64 -3.33
N VAL A 70 -1.14 10.10 -2.62
CA VAL A 70 -0.61 10.73 -1.40
C VAL A 70 -0.05 12.12 -1.70
N ARG A 71 0.71 12.28 -2.79
CA ARG A 71 1.22 13.59 -3.20
C ARG A 71 0.11 14.60 -3.45
N ALA A 72 -1.00 14.17 -4.08
CA ALA A 72 -2.17 15.01 -4.28
C ALA A 72 -2.86 15.40 -2.96
N CYS A 73 -2.99 14.46 -2.01
CA CYS A 73 -3.55 14.74 -0.68
C CYS A 73 -2.71 15.74 0.12
N LEU A 74 -1.40 15.82 -0.13
CA LEU A 74 -0.49 16.72 0.58
C LEU A 74 -0.40 18.14 -0.03
N GLN A 75 -1.15 18.43 -1.11
CA GLN A 75 -1.16 19.74 -1.76
C GLN A 75 -1.80 20.90 -0.96
N PRO A 76 -2.74 20.72 -0.01
CA PRO A 76 -3.30 21.85 0.73
C PRO A 76 -2.22 22.72 1.40
N ASP A 77 -2.41 24.04 1.37
CA ASP A 77 -1.44 25.01 1.91
C ASP A 77 -1.27 24.88 3.42
N ASP A 78 -2.37 24.68 4.16
CA ASP A 78 -2.32 24.39 5.59
C ASP A 78 -1.77 22.97 5.83
N PRO A 79 -0.63 22.82 6.56
CA PRO A 79 -0.05 21.50 6.81
C PRO A 79 -0.96 20.55 7.59
N ILE A 80 -1.80 21.08 8.48
CA ILE A 80 -2.74 20.26 9.25
C ILE A 80 -3.82 19.72 8.31
N ALA A 81 -4.41 20.57 7.46
CA ALA A 81 -5.35 20.13 6.43
C ALA A 81 -4.75 19.10 5.46
N ALA A 82 -3.49 19.28 5.03
CA ALA A 82 -2.78 18.33 4.17
C ALA A 82 -2.61 16.96 4.83
N LEU A 83 -2.21 16.93 6.11
CA LEU A 83 -2.07 15.66 6.85
C LEU A 83 -3.42 15.00 7.11
N ARG A 84 -4.48 15.77 7.39
CA ARG A 84 -5.85 15.25 7.51
C ARG A 84 -6.33 14.60 6.20
N ALA A 85 -6.11 15.27 5.07
CA ALA A 85 -6.46 14.72 3.75
C ALA A 85 -5.66 13.44 3.44
N TYR A 86 -4.37 13.40 3.80
CA TYR A 86 -3.55 12.20 3.72
C TYR A 86 -4.14 11.06 4.55
N PHE A 87 -4.44 11.30 5.83
CA PHE A 87 -5.00 10.26 6.70
C PHE A 87 -6.38 9.79 6.26
N ALA A 88 -7.26 10.69 5.83
CA ALA A 88 -8.56 10.34 5.28
C ALA A 88 -8.41 9.39 4.08
N TYR A 89 -7.49 9.70 3.15
CA TYR A 89 -7.20 8.80 2.03
C TYR A 89 -6.64 7.45 2.47
N VAL A 90 -5.70 7.43 3.42
CA VAL A 90 -5.09 6.18 3.93
C VAL A 90 -6.14 5.29 4.62
N ILE A 91 -7.01 5.88 5.44
CA ILE A 91 -8.10 5.18 6.15
C ILE A 91 -9.13 4.67 5.14
N GLU A 92 -9.60 5.52 4.24
CA GLU A 92 -10.54 5.11 3.18
C GLU A 92 -9.94 3.97 2.34
N SER A 93 -8.66 4.07 1.96
CA SER A 93 -8.00 3.04 1.16
C SER A 93 -7.90 1.70 1.87
N MET A 94 -7.67 1.67 3.18
CA MET A 94 -7.53 0.41 3.92
C MET A 94 -8.88 -0.20 4.30
N SER A 95 -9.88 0.63 4.59
CA SER A 95 -11.23 0.19 4.98
C SER A 95 -12.13 -0.13 3.77
N LYS A 96 -11.64 0.04 2.54
CA LYS A 96 -12.41 -0.31 1.33
C LYS A 96 -12.73 -1.81 1.32
N PRO A 97 -13.97 -2.19 0.98
CA PRO A 97 -14.34 -3.59 0.81
C PRO A 97 -13.43 -4.29 -0.21
N ALA A 98 -12.91 -5.45 0.17
CA ALA A 98 -12.15 -6.31 -0.73
C ALA A 98 -13.11 -7.29 -1.43
N PRO A 99 -13.05 -7.45 -2.76
CA PRO A 99 -13.85 -8.43 -3.46
C PRO A 99 -13.42 -9.85 -3.08
N GLN A 100 -14.37 -10.77 -3.09
CA GLN A 100 -14.10 -12.20 -2.95
C GLN A 100 -13.48 -12.72 -4.27
N ILE A 101 -12.26 -13.24 -4.21
CA ILE A 101 -11.49 -13.70 -5.40
C ILE A 101 -11.49 -15.23 -5.51
N ASP A 102 -11.72 -15.91 -4.40
CA ASP A 102 -11.72 -17.37 -4.24
C ASP A 102 -12.63 -17.75 -3.06
N ASP A 103 -12.78 -19.03 -2.75
CA ASP A 103 -13.57 -19.49 -1.60
C ASP A 103 -12.81 -19.40 -0.26
N ALA A 104 -11.62 -18.79 -0.24
CA ALA A 104 -10.80 -18.75 0.98
C ALA A 104 -11.33 -17.71 1.98
N PRO A 105 -11.28 -18.00 3.29
CA PRO A 105 -11.54 -17.02 4.34
C PRO A 105 -10.59 -15.83 4.17
N SER A 106 -11.14 -14.63 4.29
CA SER A 106 -10.41 -13.41 3.96
C SER A 106 -11.03 -12.22 4.68
N SER A 107 -10.24 -11.15 4.83
CA SER A 107 -10.73 -9.92 5.43
C SER A 107 -11.75 -9.25 4.51
N ASP A 108 -12.78 -8.66 5.11
CA ASP A 108 -13.81 -7.89 4.43
C ASP A 108 -13.26 -6.64 3.74
N THR A 109 -12.10 -6.15 4.18
CA THR A 109 -11.44 -4.95 3.66
C THR A 109 -10.07 -5.25 3.08
N TRP A 110 -9.54 -4.31 2.29
CA TRP A 110 -8.20 -4.45 1.73
C TRP A 110 -7.11 -4.38 2.82
N GLY A 111 -7.31 -3.62 3.88
CA GLY A 111 -6.23 -3.30 4.81
C GLY A 111 -5.07 -2.60 4.09
N CYS A 112 -3.83 -2.86 4.51
CA CYS A 112 -2.66 -2.34 3.79
C CYS A 112 -1.72 -3.43 3.28
N LEU A 113 -1.42 -3.37 1.98
CA LEU A 113 -0.57 -4.33 1.28
C LEU A 113 0.81 -4.47 1.92
N THR A 114 1.52 -3.36 2.13
CA THR A 114 2.89 -3.40 2.69
C THR A 114 2.92 -4.02 4.07
N THR A 115 1.96 -3.70 4.94
CA THR A 115 1.85 -4.33 6.26
C THR A 115 1.60 -5.83 6.14
N LYS A 116 0.69 -6.22 5.23
CA LYS A 116 0.34 -7.63 5.04
C LYS A 116 1.50 -8.47 4.52
N ILE A 117 2.23 -7.96 3.52
CA ILE A 117 3.41 -8.67 2.97
C ILE A 117 4.56 -8.67 3.99
N ALA A 118 4.73 -7.60 4.78
CA ALA A 118 5.78 -7.55 5.81
C ALA A 118 5.58 -8.58 6.92
N THR A 119 4.34 -8.96 7.22
CA THR A 119 4.01 -9.98 8.24
C THR A 119 3.99 -11.41 7.68
N ASP A 120 4.20 -11.59 6.38
CA ASP A 120 4.31 -12.91 5.76
C ASP A 120 5.73 -13.44 5.96
N GLU A 121 5.89 -14.39 6.89
CA GLU A 121 7.19 -14.96 7.28
C GLU A 121 7.96 -15.59 6.11
N THR A 122 7.25 -15.97 5.05
CA THR A 122 7.84 -16.60 3.87
C THR A 122 8.14 -15.62 2.72
N ALA A 123 7.78 -14.34 2.88
CA ALA A 123 7.90 -13.30 1.84
C ALA A 123 9.21 -12.50 1.87
N MET A 124 10.20 -12.96 2.62
CA MET A 124 11.32 -12.12 3.08
C MET A 124 12.64 -12.35 2.33
N ASP A 125 12.59 -12.57 1.01
CA ASP A 125 13.78 -12.40 0.18
C ASP A 125 14.10 -10.90 -0.02
N GLU A 126 15.35 -10.58 -0.39
CA GLU A 126 15.76 -9.17 -0.49
C GLU A 126 15.03 -8.38 -1.58
N PRO A 127 14.73 -8.93 -2.78
CA PRO A 127 13.95 -8.20 -3.77
C PRO A 127 12.56 -7.75 -3.27
N VAL A 128 11.83 -8.66 -2.60
CA VAL A 128 10.52 -8.31 -2.02
C VAL A 128 10.70 -7.30 -0.90
N ARG A 129 11.63 -7.54 0.05
CA ARG A 129 11.91 -6.60 1.15
C ARG A 129 12.31 -5.22 0.65
N GLY A 130 13.13 -5.15 -0.40
CA GLY A 130 13.56 -3.92 -1.05
C GLY A 130 12.40 -3.13 -1.67
N ALA A 131 11.44 -3.83 -2.29
CA ALA A 131 10.24 -3.19 -2.82
C ALA A 131 9.38 -2.57 -1.70
N LEU A 132 9.16 -3.31 -0.60
CA LEU A 132 8.42 -2.79 0.56
C LEU A 132 9.14 -1.58 1.18
N ARG A 133 10.47 -1.67 1.35
CA ARG A 133 11.31 -0.57 1.85
C ARG A 133 11.17 0.66 0.96
N GLY A 134 11.27 0.50 -0.37
CA GLY A 134 11.12 1.60 -1.32
C GLY A 134 9.75 2.29 -1.24
N MET A 135 8.67 1.55 -1.01
CA MET A 135 7.34 2.13 -0.79
C MET A 135 7.27 2.94 0.52
N LEU A 136 7.78 2.40 1.63
CA LEU A 136 7.76 3.07 2.93
C LEU A 136 8.67 4.31 2.95
N ASP A 137 9.86 4.21 2.36
CA ASP A 137 10.78 5.34 2.20
C ASP A 137 10.19 6.41 1.29
N GLY A 138 9.53 6.03 0.20
CA GLY A 138 8.83 6.96 -0.68
C GLY A 138 7.72 7.73 0.03
N LEU A 139 6.94 7.07 0.90
CA LEU A 139 5.96 7.75 1.74
C LEU A 139 6.62 8.70 2.74
N GLY A 140 7.67 8.25 3.40
CA GLY A 140 8.45 9.05 4.33
C GLY A 140 9.00 10.32 3.67
N GLN A 141 9.53 10.20 2.45
CA GLN A 141 10.06 11.32 1.68
C GLN A 141 8.97 12.34 1.30
N LEU A 142 7.78 11.91 0.85
CA LEU A 142 6.69 12.82 0.54
C LEU A 142 6.22 13.61 1.77
N LEU A 143 6.09 12.92 2.91
CA LEU A 143 5.71 13.56 4.18
C LEU A 143 6.82 14.49 4.67
N GLU A 144 8.08 14.07 4.66
CA GLU A 144 9.22 14.89 5.07
C GLU A 144 9.32 16.15 4.22
N GLN A 145 9.21 16.03 2.89
CA GLN A 145 9.21 17.18 1.98
C GLN A 145 8.08 18.16 2.32
N ARG A 146 6.87 17.66 2.62
CA ARG A 146 5.74 18.51 2.99
C ARG A 146 5.96 19.20 4.34
N LEU A 147 6.55 18.50 5.29
CA LEU A 147 6.80 18.97 6.65
C LEU A 147 8.01 19.92 6.76
N ALA A 148 8.98 19.79 5.85
CA ALA A 148 10.19 20.60 5.81
C ALA A 148 9.97 22.03 5.27
N ALA A 149 8.78 22.35 4.75
CA ALA A 149 8.45 23.71 4.35
C ALA A 149 8.61 24.67 5.55
N PRO A 150 9.32 25.81 5.43
CA PRO A 150 9.74 26.63 6.57
C PRO A 150 8.60 27.00 7.55
N ALA A 151 7.45 27.41 7.02
CA ALA A 151 6.28 27.76 7.83
C ALA A 151 5.66 26.56 8.57
N THR A 152 5.80 25.36 8.03
CA THR A 152 5.36 24.11 8.67
C THR A 152 6.38 23.66 9.71
N ALA A 153 7.66 23.62 9.34
CA ALA A 153 8.75 23.19 10.21
C ALA A 153 8.86 24.03 11.49
N ALA A 154 8.62 25.34 11.40
CA ALA A 154 8.61 26.24 12.56
C ALA A 154 7.52 25.94 13.59
N ARG A 155 6.49 25.17 13.22
CA ARG A 155 5.35 24.78 14.08
C ARG A 155 5.43 23.34 14.56
N LEU A 156 6.43 22.57 14.12
CA LEU A 156 6.59 21.16 14.48
C LEU A 156 7.37 21.02 15.79
N ARG A 157 6.91 20.10 16.64
CA ARG A 157 7.61 19.69 17.86
C ARG A 157 8.81 18.79 17.62
N LEU A 158 8.92 18.23 16.42
CA LEU A 158 9.96 17.27 16.03
C LEU A 158 10.59 17.68 14.70
N PRO A 159 11.83 17.25 14.41
CA PRO A 159 12.40 17.40 13.08
C PRO A 159 11.47 16.79 12.01
N PRO A 160 11.31 17.43 10.83
CA PRO A 160 10.41 16.95 9.77
C PRO A 160 10.58 15.47 9.42
N ARG A 161 11.82 14.98 9.36
CA ARG A 161 12.17 13.58 9.13
C ARG A 161 11.62 12.64 10.21
N ASP A 162 11.72 13.04 11.47
CA ASP A 162 11.25 12.24 12.60
C ASP A 162 9.72 12.21 12.66
N ALA A 163 9.07 13.36 12.43
CA ALA A 163 7.63 13.45 12.30
C ALA A 163 7.11 12.58 11.13
N ALA A 164 7.75 12.65 9.96
CA ALA A 164 7.40 11.80 8.81
C ALA A 164 7.52 10.31 9.13
N ARG A 165 8.61 9.89 9.78
CA ARG A 165 8.80 8.50 10.22
C ARG A 165 7.71 8.06 11.19
N LEU A 166 7.36 8.89 12.18
CA LEU A 166 6.29 8.59 13.12
C LEU A 166 4.93 8.44 12.42
N LEU A 167 4.62 9.32 11.47
CA LEU A 167 3.39 9.25 10.68
C LEU A 167 3.31 7.95 9.87
N VAL A 168 4.39 7.56 9.18
CA VAL A 168 4.44 6.29 8.45
C VAL A 168 4.23 5.10 9.39
N THR A 169 4.93 5.05 10.52
CA THR A 169 4.76 3.99 11.54
C THR A 169 3.34 3.97 12.08
N PHE A 170 2.76 5.13 12.39
CA PHE A 170 1.40 5.25 12.90
C PHE A 170 0.36 4.68 11.92
N THR A 171 0.50 4.91 10.61
CA THR A 171 -0.40 4.27 9.62
C THR A 171 -0.32 2.75 9.65
N ARG A 172 0.81 2.15 10.04
CA ARG A 172 0.92 0.69 10.18
C ARG A 172 0.11 0.19 11.38
N GLY A 173 0.12 0.95 12.47
CA GLY A 173 -0.72 0.69 13.64
C GLY A 173 -2.22 0.79 13.31
N ASN A 174 -2.62 1.83 12.57
CA ASN A 174 -4.02 1.99 12.14
C ASN A 174 -4.55 0.79 11.35
N VAL A 175 -3.71 0.11 10.56
CA VAL A 175 -4.12 -1.09 9.82
C VAL A 175 -4.48 -2.25 10.77
N VAL A 176 -3.82 -2.35 11.92
CA VAL A 176 -4.18 -3.34 12.94
C VAL A 176 -5.49 -2.96 13.61
N MET A 177 -5.64 -1.69 13.98
CA MET A 177 -6.86 -1.17 14.61
C MET A 177 -8.09 -1.31 13.69
N GLU A 178 -7.93 -1.01 12.40
CA GLU A 178 -8.96 -1.17 11.39
C GLU A 178 -9.53 -2.59 11.35
N ARG A 179 -8.66 -3.61 11.41
CA ARG A 179 -9.05 -5.02 11.40
C ARG A 179 -9.82 -5.48 12.63
N ILE A 180 -9.76 -4.74 13.73
CA ILE A 180 -10.40 -5.11 15.00
C ILE A 180 -11.70 -4.34 15.17
N TYR A 181 -11.68 -3.03 14.92
CA TYR A 181 -12.79 -2.15 15.23
C TYR A 181 -13.72 -1.89 14.04
N HIS A 182 -13.21 -1.96 12.80
CA HIS A 182 -13.95 -1.61 11.58
C HIS A 182 -14.67 -0.24 11.67
N ASP A 183 -14.10 0.69 12.43
CA ASP A 183 -14.65 2.02 12.67
C ASP A 183 -13.75 3.11 12.06
N PRO A 184 -14.03 3.55 10.82
CA PRO A 184 -13.23 4.60 10.18
C PRO A 184 -13.33 5.95 10.88
N GLN A 185 -14.39 6.23 11.65
CA GLN A 185 -14.52 7.49 12.39
C GLN A 185 -13.55 7.50 13.59
N GLN A 186 -13.46 6.38 14.31
CA GLN A 186 -12.50 6.21 15.39
C GLN A 186 -11.05 6.33 14.89
N LEU A 187 -10.72 5.72 13.75
CA LEU A 187 -9.40 5.83 13.14
C LEU A 187 -9.07 7.28 12.73
N GLN A 188 -10.05 8.01 12.18
CA GLN A 188 -9.88 9.40 11.79
C GLN A 188 -9.67 10.30 13.02
N ALA A 189 -10.44 10.10 14.09
CA ALA A 189 -10.26 10.84 15.34
C ALA A 189 -8.86 10.60 15.94
N THR A 190 -8.40 9.34 15.93
CA THR A 190 -7.04 9.00 16.41
C THR A 190 -5.95 9.63 15.54
N ALA A 191 -6.17 9.69 14.22
CA ALA A 191 -5.25 10.35 13.30
C ALA A 191 -5.21 11.88 13.51
N ASP A 192 -6.35 12.52 13.76
CA ASP A 192 -6.44 13.94 14.07
C ASP A 192 -5.69 14.27 15.37
N ASP A 193 -5.79 13.40 16.38
CA ASP A 193 -5.04 13.52 17.63
C ASP A 193 -3.53 13.36 17.41
N MET A 194 -3.12 12.40 16.59
CA MET A 194 -1.71 12.22 16.20
C MET A 194 -1.16 13.48 15.49
N VAL A 195 -1.92 14.06 14.56
CA VAL A 195 -1.52 15.32 13.91
C VAL A 195 -1.42 16.44 14.94
N ARG A 196 -2.42 16.63 15.80
CA ARG A 196 -2.41 17.66 16.84
C ARG A 196 -1.21 17.54 17.79
N MET A 197 -0.76 16.33 18.10
CA MET A 197 0.41 16.13 18.96
C MET A 197 1.75 16.53 18.31
N LEU A 198 1.83 16.58 16.96
CA LEU A 198 3.04 16.94 16.23
C LEU A 198 3.27 18.45 16.13
N PHE A 199 2.22 19.26 16.30
CA PHE A 199 2.27 20.71 16.17
C PHE A 199 2.14 21.40 17.54
N ASP A 200 2.77 22.56 17.66
CA ASP A 200 2.59 23.49 18.78
C ASP A 200 1.28 24.28 18.73
#